data_AF-A0A8U0HRI5-F1
#
_entry.id   AF-A0A8U0HRI5-F1
#
_cell.length_a   1.000
_cell.length_b   1.000
_cell.length_c   1.000
_cell.angle_alpha   90.00
_cell.angle_beta   90.00
_cell.angle_gamma   90.00
#
_symmetry.space_group_name_H-M   'P 1'
#
loop_
_entity.id
_entity.type
_entity.pdbx_description
1 polymer ?
#
loop_
_entity_poly.entity_id
_entity_poly.type
_entity_poly.pdbx_seq_one_letter_code
_entity_poly.pdbx_strand_id
1 'polypeptide(L)'
;MFDWLFPNWSNPAALTALVVSKVLLNAALTAFVAESTRATSRSALLTAGLTVASTILFVSVLRGGAGITASYVEFLAQAVLLAVAGRAVYSTPSLRRRVAVPVFLGAISLALVVIPVYGEATVAP
;
A
#
# COMPACT_ATOMS: atom_id res chain seq x y z
N MET A 1 2.01 4.48 23.11
CA MET A 1 1.13 5.54 22.53
C MET A 1 0.31 5.07 21.33
N PHE A 2 0.82 4.16 20.49
CA PHE A 2 0.05 3.58 19.37
C PHE A 2 -0.63 2.25 19.72
N ASP A 3 -0.61 1.87 21.00
CA ASP A 3 -1.17 0.61 21.50
C ASP A 3 -2.70 0.55 21.32
N TRP A 4 -3.38 1.70 21.30
CA TRP A 4 -4.80 1.77 20.95
C TRP A 4 -5.09 1.36 19.48
N LEU A 5 -4.10 1.52 18.60
CA LEU A 5 -4.22 1.20 17.17
C LEU A 5 -3.76 -0.23 16.89
N PHE A 6 -2.67 -0.69 17.52
CA PHE A 6 -2.15 -2.06 17.40
C PHE A 6 -1.92 -2.69 18.79
N PRO A 7 -2.99 -3.08 19.51
CA PRO A 7 -2.90 -3.52 20.90
C PRO A 7 -2.16 -4.85 21.08
N ASN A 8 -2.13 -5.69 20.04
CA ASN A 8 -1.61 -7.05 20.11
C ASN A 8 -0.15 -7.17 19.68
N TRP A 9 0.55 -6.05 19.48
CA TRP A 9 1.91 -6.03 18.94
C TRP A 9 2.93 -5.56 19.95
N SER A 10 4.11 -6.20 19.97
CA SER A 10 5.21 -5.83 20.87
C SER A 10 5.80 -4.45 20.57
N ASN A 11 5.69 -3.97 19.33
CA ASN A 11 6.13 -2.63 18.94
C ASN A 11 5.10 -1.90 18.06
N PRO A 12 4.05 -1.30 18.66
CA PRO A 12 3.00 -0.60 17.92
C PRO A 12 3.49 0.64 17.15
N ALA A 13 4.60 1.25 17.60
CA ALA A 13 5.22 2.38 16.91
C ALA A 13 5.82 1.97 15.56
N ALA A 14 6.53 0.83 15.51
CA ALA A 14 7.08 0.29 14.27
C ALA A 14 5.98 -0.04 13.25
N LEU A 15 4.86 -0.64 13.69
CA LEU A 15 3.72 -0.88 12.81
C LEU A 15 3.08 0.40 12.30
N THR A 16 2.97 1.42 13.16
CA THR A 16 2.44 2.71 12.74
C THR A 16 3.33 3.33 11.67
N ALA A 17 4.65 3.29 11.86
CA ALA A 17 5.60 3.75 10.84
C ALA A 17 5.43 2.97 9.53
N LEU A 18 5.30 1.65 9.59
CA LEU A 18 5.06 0.79 8.43
C LEU A 18 3.77 1.18 7.67
N VAL A 19 2.66 1.40 8.40
CA VAL A 19 1.38 1.84 7.84
C VAL A 19 1.52 3.21 7.19
N VAL A 20 2.10 4.18 7.89
CA VAL A 20 2.32 5.53 7.35
C VAL A 20 3.18 5.47 6.09
N SER A 21 4.28 4.72 6.09
CA SER A 21 5.12 4.53 4.91
C SER A 21 4.33 3.93 3.74
N LYS A 22 3.52 2.90 3.98
CA LYS A 22 2.70 2.27 2.94
C LYS A 22 1.69 3.25 2.36
N VAL A 23 0.97 3.97 3.21
CA VAL A 23 -0.03 4.96 2.82
C VAL A 23 0.61 6.07 2.00
N LEU A 24 1.74 6.62 2.44
CA LEU A 24 2.44 7.68 1.72
C LEU A 24 2.94 7.22 0.35
N LEU A 25 3.51 6.02 0.25
CA LEU A 25 3.97 5.46 -1.02
C LEU A 25 2.80 5.21 -1.98
N ASN A 26 1.72 4.59 -1.50
CA ASN A 26 0.53 4.33 -2.31
C ASN A 26 -0.18 5.64 -2.74
N ALA A 27 -0.23 6.64 -1.86
CA ALA A 27 -0.76 7.97 -2.18
C ALA A 27 0.10 8.67 -3.23
N ALA A 28 1.43 8.61 -3.11
CA ALA A 28 2.35 9.18 -4.09
C ALA A 28 2.20 8.49 -5.47
N LEU A 29 2.07 7.17 -5.51
CA LEU A 29 1.80 6.42 -6.74
C LEU A 29 0.44 6.79 -7.34
N THR A 30 -0.59 6.95 -6.50
CA THR A 30 -1.92 7.37 -6.94
C THR A 30 -1.91 8.77 -7.55
N ALA A 31 -1.25 9.74 -6.89
CA ALA A 31 -1.08 11.08 -7.40
C ALA A 31 -0.35 11.05 -8.75
N PHE A 32 0.70 10.24 -8.87
CA PHE A 32 1.45 10.07 -10.10
C PHE A 32 0.61 9.46 -11.25
N VAL A 33 -0.22 8.45 -10.95
CA VAL A 33 -1.16 7.87 -11.93
C VAL A 33 -2.21 8.91 -12.36
N ALA A 34 -2.72 9.70 -11.42
CA ALA A 34 -3.68 10.76 -11.70
C ALA A 34 -3.09 11.85 -12.61
N GLU A 35 -1.84 12.26 -12.36
CA GLU A 35 -1.13 13.23 -13.20
C GLU A 35 -0.85 12.69 -14.60
N SER A 36 -0.42 11.43 -14.72
CA SER A 36 -0.04 10.82 -15.99
C SER A 36 -1.23 10.49 -16.90
N THR A 37 -2.42 10.27 -16.32
CA THR A 37 -3.62 9.85 -17.07
C THR A 37 -4.76 10.87 -17.09
N ARG A 38 -4.54 12.07 -16.51
CA ARG A 38 -5.56 13.07 -16.12
C ARG A 38 -6.37 12.59 -14.90
N ALA A 39 -6.64 13.53 -13.98
CA ALA A 39 -7.17 13.22 -12.64
C ALA A 39 -8.53 12.50 -12.61
N THR A 40 -9.34 12.64 -13.67
CA THR A 40 -10.68 12.01 -13.78
C THR A 40 -10.68 10.71 -14.57
N SER A 41 -9.51 10.18 -14.94
CA SER A 41 -9.44 8.92 -15.67
C SER A 41 -9.93 7.75 -14.81
N ARG A 42 -10.48 6.72 -15.47
CA ARG A 42 -10.86 5.47 -14.79
C ARG A 42 -9.69 4.85 -14.01
N SER A 43 -8.46 4.99 -14.54
CA SER A 43 -7.25 4.49 -13.88
C SER A 43 -6.94 5.26 -12.59
N ALA A 44 -7.08 6.59 -12.59
CA ALA A 44 -6.87 7.43 -11.42
C ALA A 44 -7.87 7.09 -10.30
N LEU A 45 -9.16 6.98 -10.66
CA LEU A 45 -10.22 6.59 -9.74
C LEU A 45 -9.99 5.18 -9.17
N LEU A 46 -9.60 4.23 -10.03
CA LEU A 46 -9.25 2.87 -9.61
C LEU A 46 -8.09 2.87 -8.61
N THR A 47 -6.99 3.59 -8.89
CA THR A 47 -5.84 3.65 -7.99
C THR A 47 -6.15 4.34 -6.67
N ALA A 48 -7.00 5.36 -6.67
CA ALA A 48 -7.47 6.00 -5.45
C ALA A 48 -8.31 5.04 -4.60
N GLY A 49 -9.27 4.35 -5.23
CA GLY A 49 -10.08 3.33 -4.56
C GLY A 49 -9.23 2.18 -4.00
N LEU A 50 -8.27 1.68 -4.78
CA LEU A 50 -7.34 0.63 -4.34
C LEU A 50 -6.44 1.11 -3.19
N THR A 51 -5.98 2.35 -3.20
CA THR A 51 -5.18 2.91 -2.10
C THR A 51 -5.96 2.95 -0.80
N VAL A 52 -7.21 3.42 -0.84
CA VAL A 52 -8.10 3.47 0.33
C VAL A 52 -8.41 2.05 0.82
N ALA A 53 -8.84 1.16 -0.09
CA ALA A 53 -9.17 -0.22 0.24
C ALA A 53 -7.97 -0.99 0.82
N SER A 54 -6.80 -0.87 0.19
CA SER A 54 -5.55 -1.47 0.68
C SER A 54 -5.19 -0.95 2.07
N THR A 55 -5.33 0.36 2.32
CA THR A 55 -5.05 0.94 3.64
C THR A 55 -5.97 0.38 4.73
N ILE A 56 -7.28 0.33 4.45
CA ILE A 56 -8.28 -0.20 5.39
C ILE A 56 -7.99 -1.67 5.68
N LEU A 57 -7.85 -2.49 4.63
CA LEU A 57 -7.59 -3.92 4.79
C LEU A 57 -6.27 -4.16 5.52
N PHE A 58 -5.21 -3.41 5.19
CA PHE A 58 -3.92 -3.53 5.84
C PHE A 58 -4.02 -3.31 7.35
N VAL A 59 -4.65 -2.20 7.76
CA VAL A 59 -4.85 -1.89 9.19
C VAL A 59 -5.75 -2.94 9.85
N SER A 60 -6.82 -3.38 9.19
CA SER A 60 -7.73 -4.40 9.73
C SER A 60 -7.04 -5.74 9.96
N VAL A 61 -6.19 -6.18 9.03
CA VAL A 61 -5.37 -7.41 9.18
C VAL A 61 -4.39 -7.25 10.33
N LEU A 62 -3.64 -6.14 10.39
CA LEU A 62 -2.68 -5.91 11.46
C LEU A 62 -3.32 -5.81 12.85
N ARG A 63 -4.58 -5.37 12.94
CA ARG A 63 -5.34 -5.36 14.21
C ARG A 63 -5.82 -6.73 14.66
N GLY A 64 -5.66 -7.77 13.85
CA GLY A 64 -6.22 -9.11 14.10
C GLY A 64 -7.73 -9.20 13.88
N GLY A 65 -8.38 -8.13 13.42
CA GLY A 65 -9.83 -8.10 13.17
C GLY A 65 -10.22 -8.73 11.84
N ALA A 66 -9.25 -9.01 10.96
CA ALA A 66 -9.49 -9.56 9.64
C ALA A 66 -8.60 -10.79 9.41
N GLY A 67 -9.22 -11.92 9.07
CA GLY A 67 -8.53 -13.19 8.85
C GLY A 67 -7.73 -13.25 7.54
N ILE A 68 -7.17 -14.42 7.26
CA ILE A 68 -6.29 -14.67 6.10
C ILE A 68 -6.89 -14.29 4.74
N THR A 69 -8.21 -14.36 4.59
CA THR A 69 -8.88 -13.92 3.35
C THR A 69 -8.66 -12.44 3.08
N ALA A 70 -8.72 -11.59 4.11
CA ALA A 70 -8.51 -10.15 3.98
C ALA A 70 -7.07 -9.81 3.60
N SER A 71 -6.09 -10.57 4.09
CA SER A 71 -4.68 -10.38 3.73
C SER A 71 -4.44 -10.72 2.25
N TYR A 72 -5.07 -11.76 1.72
CA TYR A 72 -5.02 -12.06 0.28
C TYR A 72 -5.69 -10.99 -0.59
N VAL A 73 -6.85 -10.49 -0.16
CA VAL A 73 -7.56 -9.41 -0.89
C VAL A 73 -6.71 -8.13 -0.88
N GLU A 74 -6.06 -7.80 0.23
CA GLU A 74 -5.15 -6.67 0.31
C GLU A 74 -3.95 -6.85 -0.63
N PHE A 75 -3.34 -8.05 -0.64
CA PHE A 75 -2.22 -8.34 -1.55
C PHE A 75 -2.62 -8.21 -3.01
N LEU A 76 -3.81 -8.69 -3.38
CA LEU A 76 -4.34 -8.53 -4.72
C LEU A 76 -4.55 -7.05 -5.07
N ALA A 77 -5.13 -6.27 -4.15
CA ALA A 77 -5.31 -4.83 -4.34
C ALA A 77 -3.97 -4.10 -4.53
N GLN A 78 -2.96 -4.45 -3.72
CA GLN A 78 -1.61 -3.90 -3.84
C GLN A 78 -0.96 -4.29 -5.19
N ALA A 79 -1.12 -5.55 -5.62
CA ALA A 79 -0.58 -6.01 -6.90
C ALA A 79 -1.21 -5.25 -8.10
N VAL A 80 -2.53 -5.04 -8.08
CA VAL A 80 -3.22 -4.27 -9.11
C VAL A 80 -2.78 -2.80 -9.10
N LEU A 81 -2.65 -2.19 -7.91
CA LEU A 81 -2.14 -0.82 -7.77
C LEU A 81 -0.74 -0.70 -8.37
N LEU A 82 0.16 -1.62 -8.05
CA LEU A 82 1.53 -1.64 -8.58
C LEU A 82 1.54 -1.87 -10.10
N ALA A 83 0.68 -2.71 -10.65
CA ALA A 83 0.60 -2.91 -12.10
C ALA A 83 0.18 -1.61 -12.83
N VAL A 84 -0.85 -0.92 -12.32
CA VAL A 84 -1.32 0.35 -12.90
C VAL A 84 -0.27 1.45 -12.75
N ALA A 85 0.33 1.57 -11.57
CA ALA A 85 1.39 2.53 -11.29
C ALA A 85 2.64 2.27 -12.15
N GLY A 86 3.07 1.01 -12.29
CA GLY A 86 4.21 0.63 -13.11
C GLY A 86 4.01 0.99 -14.59
N ARG A 87 2.80 0.78 -15.12
CA ARG A 87 2.44 1.25 -16.47
C ARG A 87 2.58 2.77 -16.59
N ALA A 88 2.06 3.52 -15.62
CA ALA A 88 2.18 4.98 -15.62
C ALA A 88 3.65 5.44 -15.57
N VAL A 89 4.48 4.82 -14.71
CA VAL A 89 5.91 5.13 -14.60
C VAL A 89 6.63 4.87 -15.92
N TYR A 90 6.32 3.76 -16.58
CA TYR A 90 6.89 3.40 -17.87
C TYR A 90 6.53 4.39 -18.98
N SER A 91 5.28 4.85 -19.03
CA SER A 91 4.79 5.78 -20.06
C SER A 91 5.14 7.25 -19.84
N THR A 92 5.81 7.61 -18.74
CA THR A 92 6.07 9.01 -18.37
C THR A 92 7.43 9.52 -18.89
N PRO A 93 7.56 10.81 -19.26
CA PRO A 93 8.85 11.42 -19.63
C PRO A 93 9.96 11.28 -18.59
N SER A 94 11.21 11.28 -19.05
CA SER A 94 12.40 10.90 -18.28
C SER A 94 12.61 11.69 -16.97
N LEU A 95 12.31 12.99 -16.95
CA LEU A 95 12.54 13.83 -15.77
C LEU A 95 11.64 13.44 -14.58
N ARG A 96 10.34 13.24 -14.84
CA ARG A 96 9.37 12.80 -13.81
C ARG A 96 9.56 11.33 -13.45
N ARG A 97 9.99 10.51 -14.42
CA ARG A 97 10.33 9.09 -14.20
C ARG A 97 11.42 8.92 -13.14
N ARG A 98 12.40 9.83 -13.04
CA ARG A 98 13.47 9.77 -12.02
C ARG A 98 12.95 9.80 -10.58
N VAL A 99 11.84 10.50 -10.33
CA VAL A 99 11.20 10.57 -9.00
C VAL A 99 10.23 9.41 -8.80
N ALA A 100 9.53 8.99 -9.84
CA ALA A 100 8.51 7.95 -9.73
C ALA A 100 9.10 6.53 -9.54
N VAL A 101 10.25 6.25 -10.14
CA VAL A 101 10.94 4.96 -10.01
C VAL A 101 11.29 4.62 -8.55
N PRO A 102 11.99 5.48 -7.77
CA PRO A 102 12.29 5.14 -6.37
C PRO A 102 11.04 4.99 -5.51
N VAL A 103 9.98 5.77 -5.75
CA VAL A 103 8.70 5.61 -5.05
C VAL A 103 8.08 4.25 -5.37
N PHE A 104 8.08 3.85 -6.64
CA PHE A 104 7.58 2.55 -7.08
C PHE A 104 8.38 1.38 -6.48
N LEU A 105 9.70 1.47 -6.50
CA LEU A 105 10.58 0.48 -5.87
C LEU A 105 10.37 0.42 -4.36
N GLY A 106 10.20 1.57 -3.70
CA GLY A 106 9.86 1.63 -2.28
C GLY A 106 8.55 0.90 -1.96
N ALA A 107 7.52 1.09 -2.79
CA ALA A 107 6.23 0.41 -2.62
C ALA A 107 6.34 -1.12 -2.81
N ILE A 108 7.15 -1.58 -3.78
CA ILE A 108 7.45 -3.01 -3.95
C ILE A 108 8.16 -3.57 -2.73
N SER A 109 9.23 -2.91 -2.28
CA SER A 109 10.01 -3.34 -1.12
C SER A 109 9.13 -3.45 0.12
N LEU A 110 8.25 -2.47 0.34
CA LEU A 110 7.33 -2.49 1.47
C LEU A 110 6.30 -3.61 1.35
N ALA A 111 5.78 -3.89 0.14
CA ALA A 111 4.87 -5.00 -0.08
C ALA A 111 5.51 -6.36 0.26
N LEU A 112 6.81 -6.53 -0.04
CA LEU A 112 7.56 -7.72 0.34
C LEU A 112 7.77 -7.83 1.86
N VAL A 113 8.08 -6.72 2.51
CA VAL A 113 8.23 -6.65 3.98
C VAL A 113 6.92 -6.98 4.70
N VAL A 114 5.77 -6.67 4.10
CA VAL A 114 4.45 -6.96 4.68
C VAL A 114 4.13 -8.46 4.72
N ILE A 115 4.72 -9.28 3.84
CA ILE A 115 4.46 -10.74 3.80
C ILE A 115 4.67 -11.41 5.17
N PRO A 116 5.85 -11.32 5.82
CA PRO A 116 6.05 -11.93 7.14
C PRO A 116 5.16 -11.30 8.21
N VAL A 117 4.90 -9.99 8.14
CA VAL A 117 4.05 -9.27 9.11
C VAL A 117 2.60 -9.79 9.08
N TYR A 118 2.07 -10.11 7.90
CA TYR A 118 0.77 -10.77 7.78
C TYR A 118 0.76 -12.19 8.34
N GLY A 119 1.86 -12.93 8.18
CA GLY A 119 2.02 -14.23 8.84
C GLY A 119 1.83 -14.10 10.34
N GLU A 120 2.53 -13.16 10.99
CA GLU A 120 2.39 -12.92 12.43
C GLU A 120 0.96 -12.47 12.80
N ALA A 121 0.37 -11.55 12.03
CA ALA A 121 -0.96 -11.02 12.29
C ALA A 121 -2.09 -12.07 12.20
N THR A 122 -1.91 -13.10 11.38
CA THR A 122 -2.94 -14.13 11.11
C THR A 122 -2.74 -15.42 11.90
N VAL A 123 -1.57 -15.60 12.52
CA VAL A 123 -1.24 -16.77 13.33
C VAL A 123 -1.32 -16.45 14.83
N ALA A 124 -1.16 -15.19 15.25
CA ALA A 124 -1.35 -14.78 16.63
C ALA A 124 -2.85 -14.87 17.03
N PRO A 125 -3.22 -15.76 17.97
CA PRO A 125 -4.60 -15.91 18.46
C PRO A 125 -5.02 -14.81 19.44
#